data_AF-A0A261CKW3-F1
#
_entry.id   AF-A0A261CKW3-F1
#
_cell.length_a   1.000
_cell.length_b   1.000
_cell.length_c   1.000
_cell.angle_alpha   90.00
_cell.angle_beta   90.00
_cell.angle_gamma   90.00
#
_symmetry.space_group_name_H-M   'P 1'
#
loop_
_entity.id
_entity.type
_entity.pdbx_description
1 polymer ?
#
loop_
_entity_poly.entity_id
_entity_poly.type
_entity_poly.pdbx_seq_one_letter_code
_entity_poly.pdbx_strand_id
1 'polypeptide(L)'
;MGVTFHESVRFNGDDMASNSGTWQSFITNLKQQRLKGQIPVVTRRYAISTTIFFALLFLGISQLITAANKEVILYRLKYDNVSSGFIDFNVTSFIPAPVYFYYELQNTFRMHRSLSQAYCKEQLIVGENAACDKFKHRRYSCEHPKEDSSGVPLLSHFCTEQQKYYAPVGAAASIMFTDYFSLTLNNTPIAWTEDGVIDDKLREAFFQPRDKNLCDAVEFRNTVKPIGWKHHVCEMGGYRNISLIKWLESTTNKNFKKLYRILDTKKHNGLKEGVYRLQVDNITLV
;
A
#
# COMPACT_ATOMS: atom_id res chain seq x y z
N MET A 1 29.96 0.55 -33.86
CA MET A 1 29.44 1.68 -33.06
C MET A 1 30.56 2.07 -32.10
N GLY A 2 31.31 3.12 -32.41
CA GLY A 2 32.48 3.55 -31.63
C GLY A 2 32.10 4.74 -30.76
N VAL A 3 32.34 4.66 -29.45
CA VAL A 3 32.16 5.79 -28.53
C VAL A 3 33.47 6.56 -28.51
N THR A 4 33.48 7.78 -29.06
CA THR A 4 34.61 8.71 -28.96
C THR A 4 34.40 9.59 -27.74
N PHE A 5 35.35 9.57 -26.80
CA PHE A 5 35.36 10.50 -25.67
C PHE A 5 36.05 11.80 -26.09
N HIS A 6 35.36 12.92 -25.90
CA HIS A 6 35.87 14.26 -26.21
C HIS A 6 37.04 14.60 -25.25
N GLU A 7 38.07 15.29 -25.77
CA GLU A 7 39.33 15.60 -25.05
C GLU A 7 39.13 16.40 -23.75
N SER A 8 37.95 17.01 -23.57
CA SER A 8 37.60 17.88 -22.45
C SER A 8 37.03 17.18 -21.21
N VAL A 9 36.94 15.85 -21.18
CA VAL A 9 36.44 15.13 -19.98
C VAL A 9 37.54 15.09 -18.91
N ARG A 10 37.56 16.09 -18.02
CA ARG A 10 38.31 16.07 -16.76
C ARG A 10 37.49 15.34 -15.70
N PHE A 11 38.06 14.30 -15.09
CA PHE A 11 37.46 13.65 -13.93
C PHE A 11 37.84 14.46 -12.69
N ASN A 12 36.87 14.89 -11.89
CA ASN A 12 37.10 15.65 -10.66
C ASN A 12 37.93 14.80 -9.66
N GLY A 13 39.25 14.97 -9.71
CA GLY A 13 40.20 14.24 -8.87
C GLY A 13 41.66 14.42 -9.25
N ASP A 14 42.01 15.41 -10.07
CA ASP A 14 43.39 15.66 -10.53
C ASP A 14 44.35 16.05 -9.37
N ASP A 15 43.85 16.28 -8.16
CA ASP A 15 44.63 16.71 -6.99
C ASP A 15 44.75 15.68 -5.84
N MET A 16 44.42 14.39 -6.05
CA MET A 16 44.61 13.35 -5.03
C MET A 16 45.82 12.47 -5.32
N ALA A 17 47.00 13.04 -5.06
CA ALA A 17 48.27 12.33 -5.02
C ALA A 17 48.39 11.46 -3.76
N SER A 18 48.00 10.19 -3.84
CA SER A 18 48.43 9.17 -2.86
C SER A 18 48.58 7.75 -3.42
N ASN A 19 48.46 7.55 -4.74
CA ASN A 19 48.94 6.37 -5.47
C ASN A 19 49.02 6.73 -6.96
N SER A 20 49.93 7.65 -7.29
CA SER A 20 49.98 8.36 -8.58
C SER A 20 50.22 7.42 -9.77
N GLY A 21 51.08 6.40 -9.62
CA GLY A 21 51.43 5.50 -10.71
C GLY A 21 50.27 4.59 -11.16
N THR A 22 49.52 4.03 -10.23
CA THR A 22 48.39 3.13 -10.54
C THR A 22 47.20 3.88 -11.10
N TRP A 23 46.91 5.08 -10.59
CA TRP A 23 45.79 5.89 -11.06
C TRP A 23 46.04 6.49 -12.44
N GLN A 24 47.24 7.03 -12.69
CA GLN A 24 47.63 7.52 -14.01
C GLN A 24 47.67 6.39 -15.05
N SER A 25 48.15 5.20 -14.68
CA SER A 25 48.12 4.01 -15.55
C SER A 25 46.69 3.58 -15.86
N PHE A 26 45.79 3.60 -14.87
CA PHE A 26 44.37 3.30 -15.07
C PHE A 26 43.71 4.29 -16.05
N ILE A 27 43.88 5.60 -15.85
CA ILE A 27 43.33 6.63 -16.74
C ILE A 27 43.88 6.50 -18.17
N THR A 28 45.17 6.19 -18.30
CA THR A 28 45.79 5.96 -19.62
C THR A 28 45.21 4.73 -20.32
N ASN A 29 45.08 3.61 -19.60
CA ASN A 29 44.47 2.38 -20.12
C ASN A 29 42.98 2.57 -20.44
N LEU A 30 42.26 3.40 -19.67
CA LEU A 30 40.87 3.75 -19.91
C LEU A 30 40.71 4.60 -21.19
N LYS A 31 41.51 5.66 -21.33
CA LYS A 31 41.55 6.51 -22.54
C LYS A 31 41.91 5.71 -23.79
N GLN A 32 42.81 4.73 -23.67
CA GLN A 32 43.25 3.86 -24.77
C GLN A 32 42.35 2.62 -24.98
N GLN A 33 41.27 2.46 -24.21
CA GLN A 33 40.40 1.26 -24.24
C GLN A 33 41.16 -0.07 -24.04
N ARG A 34 42.25 -0.04 -23.27
CA ARG A 34 43.11 -1.19 -22.93
C ARG A 34 42.90 -1.67 -21.50
N LEU A 35 41.69 -1.47 -20.97
CA LEU A 35 41.32 -2.01 -19.67
C LEU A 35 41.38 -3.54 -19.73
N LYS A 36 41.92 -4.15 -18.66
CA LYS A 36 41.87 -5.60 -18.49
C LYS A 36 40.41 -6.00 -18.35
N GLY A 37 39.89 -6.68 -19.36
CA GLY A 37 38.54 -7.23 -19.38
C GLY A 37 38.58 -8.69 -19.79
N GLN A 38 37.66 -9.48 -19.26
CA GLN A 38 37.38 -10.81 -19.78
C GLN A 38 36.17 -10.70 -20.71
N ILE A 39 36.32 -11.17 -21.94
CA ILE A 39 35.22 -11.27 -22.89
C ILE A 39 34.74 -12.72 -22.86
N PRO A 40 33.59 -13.04 -22.22
CA PRO A 40 33.09 -14.39 -22.20
C PRO A 40 32.62 -14.77 -23.60
N VAL A 41 33.35 -15.68 -24.25
CA VAL A 41 32.95 -16.24 -25.54
C VAL A 41 32.03 -17.43 -25.27
N VAL A 42 30.73 -17.27 -25.55
CA VAL A 42 29.74 -18.32 -25.33
C VAL A 42 29.87 -19.38 -26.43
N THR A 43 30.50 -20.50 -26.10
CA THR A 43 30.56 -21.67 -26.98
C THR A 43 29.37 -22.60 -26.74
N ARG A 44 29.02 -23.40 -27.75
CA ARG A 44 27.88 -24.35 -27.67
C ARG A 44 27.96 -25.28 -26.45
N ARG A 45 29.15 -25.79 -26.12
CA ARG A 45 29.36 -26.71 -24.99
C ARG A 45 29.06 -26.03 -23.65
N TYR A 46 29.56 -24.80 -23.47
CA TYR A 46 29.31 -24.04 -22.25
C TYR A 46 27.82 -23.70 -22.11
N ALA A 47 27.18 -23.26 -23.19
CA ALA A 47 25.75 -22.96 -23.21
C ALA A 47 24.89 -24.17 -22.84
N ILE A 48 25.16 -25.36 -23.39
CA ILE A 48 24.41 -26.58 -23.07
C ILE A 48 24.63 -27.00 -21.61
N SER A 49 25.86 -26.90 -21.11
CA SER A 49 26.14 -27.27 -19.72
C SER A 49 25.43 -26.36 -18.72
N THR A 50 25.43 -25.04 -18.95
CA THR A 50 24.76 -24.09 -18.05
C THR A 50 23.25 -24.22 -18.12
N THR A 51 22.67 -24.46 -19.29
CA THR A 51 21.22 -24.67 -19.42
C THR A 51 20.76 -25.94 -18.69
N ILE A 52 21.47 -27.06 -18.82
CA ILE A 52 21.15 -28.30 -18.11
C ILE A 52 21.24 -28.08 -16.59
N PHE A 53 22.28 -27.39 -16.13
CA PHE A 53 22.44 -27.07 -14.70
C PHE A 53 21.25 -26.27 -14.16
N PHE A 54 20.88 -25.16 -14.81
CA PHE A 54 19.74 -24.34 -14.37
C PHE A 54 18.40 -25.06 -14.55
N ALA A 55 18.26 -25.92 -15.55
CA ALA A 55 17.05 -26.72 -15.73
C ALA A 55 16.83 -27.65 -14.53
N LEU A 56 17.86 -28.39 -14.10
CA LEU A 56 17.76 -29.28 -12.94
C LEU A 56 17.52 -28.49 -11.64
N LEU A 57 18.20 -27.36 -11.48
CA LEU A 57 18.03 -26.48 -10.31
C LEU A 57 16.60 -25.92 -10.22
N PHE A 58 16.03 -25.42 -11.32
CA PHE A 58 14.66 -24.90 -11.33
C PHE A 58 13.61 -25.99 -11.20
N LEU A 59 13.85 -27.20 -11.70
CA LEU A 59 12.95 -28.34 -11.46
C LEU A 59 12.86 -28.67 -9.97
N GLY A 60 13.99 -28.69 -9.26
CA GLY A 60 14.03 -28.90 -7.81
C GLY A 60 13.28 -27.80 -7.04
N ILE A 61 13.56 -26.53 -7.34
CA ILE A 61 12.89 -25.39 -6.69
C ILE A 61 11.38 -25.39 -6.99
N SER A 62 10.98 -25.71 -8.21
CA SER A 62 9.57 -25.76 -8.62
C SER A 62 8.77 -26.80 -7.84
N GLN A 63 9.33 -28.00 -7.64
CA GLN A 63 8.68 -29.04 -6.83
C GLN A 63 8.52 -28.61 -5.37
N LEU A 64 9.55 -27.97 -4.79
CA LEU A 64 9.51 -27.48 -3.42
C LEU A 64 8.44 -26.40 -3.23
N ILE A 65 8.35 -25.42 -4.14
CA ILE A 65 7.31 -24.39 -4.11
C ILE A 65 5.92 -25.00 -4.29
N THR A 66 5.78 -25.98 -5.19
CA THR A 66 4.50 -26.66 -5.45
C THR A 66 4.04 -27.45 -4.22
N ALA A 67 4.95 -28.12 -3.51
CA ALA A 67 4.64 -28.81 -2.27
C ALA A 67 4.15 -27.83 -1.18
N ALA A 68 4.88 -26.74 -0.95
CA ALA A 68 4.50 -25.70 0.00
C ALA A 68 3.16 -25.04 -0.34
N ASN A 69 2.86 -24.80 -1.62
CA ASN A 69 1.62 -24.18 -2.04
C ASN A 69 0.38 -25.08 -1.83
N LYS A 70 0.55 -26.41 -1.80
CA LYS A 70 -0.55 -27.35 -1.52
C LYS A 70 -0.99 -27.34 -0.05
N GLU A 71 -0.13 -26.89 0.86
CA GLU A 71 -0.44 -26.79 2.29
C GLU A 71 -1.26 -25.54 2.63
N VAL A 72 -1.35 -24.57 1.70
CA VAL A 72 -2.09 -23.33 1.93
C VAL A 72 -3.60 -23.56 1.81
N ILE A 73 -4.31 -23.44 2.92
CA ILE A 73 -5.77 -23.50 2.97
C ILE A 73 -6.36 -22.12 2.68
N LEU A 74 -7.17 -22.00 1.63
CA LEU A 74 -7.80 -20.74 1.21
C LEU A 74 -9.32 -20.90 1.07
N TYR A 75 -10.07 -20.09 1.81
CA TYR A 75 -11.51 -19.90 1.61
C TYR A 75 -11.76 -18.54 0.96
N ARG A 76 -12.59 -18.51 -0.08
CA ARG A 76 -13.01 -17.28 -0.78
C ARG A 76 -14.53 -17.25 -0.87
N LEU A 77 -15.13 -16.20 -0.32
CA LEU A 77 -16.57 -15.99 -0.30
C LEU A 77 -16.89 -14.69 -1.04
N LYS A 78 -17.92 -14.72 -1.88
CA LYS A 78 -18.39 -13.56 -2.64
C LYS A 78 -19.67 -13.03 -1.97
N TYR A 79 -19.73 -11.72 -1.71
CA TYR A 79 -20.83 -11.11 -0.95
C TYR A 79 -21.50 -9.91 -1.64
N ASP A 80 -21.26 -9.67 -2.94
CA ASP A 80 -21.75 -8.50 -3.69
C ASP A 80 -23.27 -8.24 -3.56
N ASN A 81 -24.08 -9.29 -3.39
CA ASN A 81 -25.54 -9.20 -3.32
C ASN A 81 -26.11 -9.10 -1.90
N VAL A 82 -25.25 -8.95 -0.88
CA VAL A 82 -25.66 -8.90 0.53
C VAL A 82 -25.42 -7.48 1.05
N SER A 83 -26.48 -6.75 1.37
CA SER A 83 -26.42 -5.38 1.92
C SER A 83 -26.21 -5.38 3.44
N SER A 84 -26.96 -6.19 4.18
CA SER A 84 -26.70 -6.45 5.60
C SER A 84 -27.22 -7.83 5.93
N GLY A 85 -26.31 -8.77 6.18
CA GLY A 85 -26.73 -10.17 6.31
C GLY A 85 -25.66 -11.11 6.85
N PHE A 86 -26.07 -12.36 6.95
CA PHE A 86 -25.25 -13.47 7.41
C PHE A 86 -24.92 -14.39 6.25
N ILE A 87 -23.65 -14.75 6.13
CA ILE A 87 -23.16 -15.73 5.15
C ILE A 87 -22.57 -16.89 5.94
N ASP A 88 -23.20 -18.05 5.82
CA ASP A 88 -22.73 -19.26 6.46
C ASP A 88 -21.74 -19.96 5.51
N PHE A 89 -20.56 -20.33 6.03
CA PHE A 89 -19.58 -21.12 5.29
C PHE A 89 -19.04 -22.25 6.15
N ASN A 90 -18.85 -23.42 5.52
CA ASN A 90 -18.41 -24.62 6.20
C ASN A 90 -16.89 -24.79 6.07
N VAL A 91 -16.19 -24.83 7.20
CA VAL A 91 -14.76 -25.14 7.27
C VAL A 91 -14.62 -26.64 7.48
N THR A 92 -14.10 -27.34 6.47
CA THR A 92 -14.05 -28.82 6.44
C THR A 92 -12.88 -29.42 7.20
N SER A 93 -11.84 -28.62 7.49
CA SER A 93 -10.64 -29.06 8.19
C SER A 93 -10.13 -27.98 9.12
N PHE A 94 -9.46 -28.38 10.19
CA PHE A 94 -8.81 -27.45 11.11
C PHE A 94 -7.75 -26.60 10.37
N ILE A 95 -7.85 -25.28 10.53
CA ILE A 95 -6.90 -24.31 10.00
C ILE A 95 -5.98 -23.87 11.13
N PRO A 96 -4.70 -24.28 11.14
CA PRO A 96 -3.76 -23.86 12.18
C PRO A 96 -3.51 -22.35 12.11
N ALA A 97 -3.21 -21.74 13.25
CA ALA A 97 -2.73 -20.36 13.29
C ALA A 97 -1.34 -20.25 12.62
N PRO A 98 -1.00 -19.12 11.96
CA PRO A 98 -1.77 -17.87 11.87
C PRO A 98 -2.84 -17.89 10.75
N VAL A 99 -3.98 -17.24 11.01
CA VAL A 99 -5.06 -17.08 10.04
C VAL A 99 -5.20 -15.61 9.66
N TYR A 100 -5.23 -15.34 8.36
CA TYR A 100 -5.31 -13.99 7.80
C TYR A 100 -6.64 -13.78 7.10
N PHE A 101 -7.30 -12.67 7.40
CA PHE A 101 -8.53 -12.27 6.75
C PHE A 101 -8.24 -11.15 5.75
N TYR A 102 -8.45 -11.43 4.46
CA TYR A 102 -8.37 -10.44 3.39
C TYR A 102 -9.76 -10.11 2.86
N TYR A 103 -9.97 -8.84 2.49
CA TYR A 103 -11.04 -8.47 1.56
C TYR A 103 -10.46 -8.33 0.15
N GLU A 104 -11.24 -8.69 -0.84
CA GLU A 104 -10.88 -8.64 -2.25
C GLU A 104 -11.86 -7.74 -2.99
N LEU A 105 -11.33 -6.78 -3.74
CA LEU A 105 -12.12 -5.96 -4.64
C LEU A 105 -11.72 -6.27 -6.08
N GLN A 106 -12.72 -6.44 -6.94
CA GLN A 106 -12.52 -6.75 -8.35
C GLN A 106 -12.98 -5.59 -9.23
N ASN A 107 -12.36 -5.46 -10.39
CA ASN A 107 -12.65 -4.45 -11.41
C ASN A 107 -12.64 -3.00 -10.88
N THR A 108 -11.71 -2.70 -9.97
CA THR A 108 -11.58 -1.35 -9.41
C THR A 108 -10.65 -0.47 -10.24
N PHE A 109 -10.84 0.85 -10.14
CA PHE A 109 -9.97 1.84 -10.80
C PHE A 109 -8.86 2.39 -9.87
N ARG A 110 -8.61 1.79 -8.70
CA ARG A 110 -7.64 2.30 -7.70
C ARG A 110 -6.21 2.42 -8.23
N MET A 111 -5.83 1.58 -9.19
CA MET A 111 -4.51 1.64 -9.84
C MET A 111 -4.30 2.86 -10.74
N HIS A 112 -5.37 3.60 -11.10
CA HIS A 112 -5.23 4.76 -11.97
C HIS A 112 -4.33 5.81 -11.31
N ARG A 113 -3.35 6.34 -12.05
CA ARG A 113 -2.30 7.23 -11.53
C ARG A 113 -2.88 8.41 -10.74
N SER A 114 -3.94 9.03 -11.25
CA SER A 114 -4.56 10.17 -10.57
C SER A 114 -5.18 9.79 -9.23
N LEU A 115 -5.75 8.59 -9.11
CA LEU A 115 -6.49 8.13 -7.93
C LEU A 115 -5.59 7.47 -6.88
N SER A 116 -4.57 6.73 -7.31
CA SER A 116 -3.62 6.04 -6.43
C SER A 116 -2.92 7.01 -5.46
N GLN A 117 -2.69 8.24 -5.91
CA GLN A 117 -2.04 9.29 -5.12
C GLN A 117 -3.01 10.44 -4.76
N ALA A 118 -4.33 10.29 -4.96
CA ALA A 118 -5.30 11.35 -4.67
C ALA A 118 -5.68 11.39 -3.18
N TYR A 119 -4.71 11.61 -2.30
CA TYR A 119 -4.92 11.97 -0.90
C TYR A 119 -3.88 13.01 -0.48
N CYS A 120 -4.20 13.81 0.52
CA CYS A 120 -3.29 14.80 1.08
C CYS A 120 -2.35 14.17 2.10
N LYS A 121 -1.03 14.28 1.91
CA LYS A 121 -0.04 13.71 2.84
C LYS A 121 0.18 14.62 4.04
N GLU A 122 0.15 15.92 3.82
CA GLU A 122 0.36 16.96 4.81
C GLU A 122 -0.68 16.85 5.94
N GLN A 123 -1.95 16.64 5.61
CA GLN A 123 -2.97 16.37 6.62
C GLN A 123 -2.76 15.04 7.35
N LEU A 124 -2.39 13.96 6.65
CA LEU A 124 -2.24 12.63 7.28
C LEU A 124 -1.00 12.51 8.18
N ILE A 125 0.07 13.24 7.87
CA ILE A 125 1.37 13.14 8.57
C ILE A 125 1.58 14.30 9.54
N VAL A 126 1.14 15.51 9.17
CA VAL A 126 1.35 16.74 9.95
C VAL A 126 0.08 17.23 10.65
N GLY A 127 -1.11 16.87 10.14
CA GLY A 127 -2.39 17.35 10.67
C GLY A 127 -2.85 18.69 10.08
N GLU A 128 -2.19 19.17 9.03
CA GLU A 128 -2.49 20.48 8.43
C GLU A 128 -3.51 20.38 7.30
N ASN A 129 -4.73 20.87 7.54
CA ASN A 129 -5.83 20.80 6.58
C ASN A 129 -5.68 21.80 5.41
N ALA A 130 -5.21 23.02 5.69
CA ALA A 130 -5.11 24.09 4.69
C ALA A 130 -4.10 23.76 3.57
N ALA A 131 -3.01 23.06 3.91
CA ALA A 131 -2.01 22.60 2.95
C ALA A 131 -2.56 21.63 1.88
N CYS A 132 -3.77 21.11 2.07
CA CYS A 132 -4.41 20.17 1.16
C CYS A 132 -5.22 20.84 0.05
N ASP A 133 -5.40 22.16 0.10
CA ASP A 133 -6.11 22.91 -0.93
C ASP A 133 -5.25 23.10 -2.19
N LYS A 134 -5.08 22.00 -2.93
CA LYS A 134 -4.26 21.93 -4.14
C LYS A 134 -5.13 21.52 -5.33
N PHE A 135 -4.72 21.92 -6.54
CA PHE A 135 -5.39 21.55 -7.79
C PHE A 135 -5.71 20.04 -7.92
N LYS A 136 -4.81 19.19 -7.44
CA LYS A 136 -4.97 17.72 -7.42
C LYS A 136 -6.20 17.26 -6.63
N HIS A 137 -6.56 17.98 -5.58
CA HIS A 137 -7.64 17.65 -4.66
C HIS A 137 -8.85 18.56 -4.81
N ARG A 138 -8.89 19.47 -5.80
CA ARG A 138 -9.93 20.50 -5.97
C ARG A 138 -11.39 20.06 -5.73
N ARG A 139 -11.77 18.82 -6.09
CA ARG A 139 -13.13 18.28 -5.90
C ARG A 139 -13.40 17.64 -4.54
N TYR A 140 -12.34 17.39 -3.78
CA TYR A 140 -12.32 16.60 -2.54
C TYR A 140 -11.56 17.30 -1.41
N SER A 141 -11.26 18.59 -1.54
CA SER A 141 -10.59 19.40 -0.51
C SER A 141 -11.59 19.81 0.60
N CYS A 142 -12.77 20.28 0.22
CA CYS A 142 -13.79 20.80 1.13
C CYS A 142 -15.21 20.61 0.58
N GLU A 143 -16.21 20.90 1.42
CA GLU A 143 -17.63 20.90 1.03
C GLU A 143 -17.94 22.00 0.00
N HIS A 144 -18.54 21.61 -1.13
CA HIS A 144 -18.89 22.51 -2.26
C HIS A 144 -17.72 23.42 -2.70
N PRO A 145 -16.64 22.85 -3.26
CA PRO A 145 -15.46 23.63 -3.65
C PRO A 145 -15.83 24.62 -4.75
N LYS A 146 -15.38 25.87 -4.61
CA LYS A 146 -15.55 26.93 -5.61
C LYS A 146 -14.20 27.23 -6.23
N GLU A 147 -14.15 27.36 -7.54
CA GLU A 147 -12.92 27.77 -8.21
C GLU A 147 -12.77 29.27 -8.02
N ASP A 148 -11.77 29.69 -7.23
CA ASP A 148 -11.35 31.09 -7.24
C ASP A 148 -10.63 31.37 -8.56
N SER A 149 -11.13 32.34 -9.34
CA SER A 149 -10.64 32.70 -10.66
C SER A 149 -9.41 33.61 -10.60
N SER A 150 -8.53 33.38 -9.64
CA SER A 150 -7.16 33.87 -9.69
C SER A 150 -6.49 33.13 -10.84
N GLY A 151 -6.28 33.81 -11.98
CA GLY A 151 -5.88 33.26 -13.29
C GLY A 151 -4.52 32.54 -13.37
N VAL A 152 -4.01 32.00 -12.27
CA VAL A 152 -2.77 31.23 -12.15
C VAL A 152 -3.09 29.84 -11.58
N PRO A 153 -2.99 28.76 -12.38
CA PRO A 153 -3.43 27.40 -12.00
C PRO A 153 -2.76 26.78 -10.76
N LEU A 154 -1.62 27.35 -10.32
CA LEU A 154 -0.82 26.82 -9.20
C LEU A 154 -1.12 27.52 -7.86
N LEU A 155 -1.82 28.65 -7.89
CA LEU A 155 -2.13 29.48 -6.71
C LEU A 155 -3.64 29.60 -6.47
N SER A 156 -4.46 28.86 -7.22
CA SER A 156 -5.90 28.86 -6.99
C SER A 156 -6.24 28.10 -5.71
N HIS A 157 -6.93 28.80 -4.82
CA HIS A 157 -7.58 28.23 -3.65
C HIS A 157 -8.98 27.75 -4.06
N PHE A 158 -9.34 26.53 -3.67
CA PHE A 158 -10.66 25.93 -3.98
C PHE A 158 -11.60 25.97 -2.79
N CYS A 159 -11.05 26.22 -1.59
CA CYS A 159 -11.80 26.33 -0.35
C CYS A 159 -11.77 27.76 0.17
N THR A 160 -12.94 28.28 0.55
CA THR A 160 -13.02 29.58 1.23
C THR A 160 -12.70 29.44 2.72
N GLU A 161 -12.29 30.54 3.37
CA GLU A 161 -11.86 30.52 4.79
C GLU A 161 -12.92 30.00 5.78
N GLN A 162 -14.19 29.98 5.39
CA GLN A 162 -15.32 29.52 6.21
C GLN A 162 -15.76 28.08 5.88
N GLN A 163 -15.21 27.47 4.82
CA GLN A 163 -15.56 26.11 4.42
C GLN A 163 -14.81 25.06 5.24
N LYS A 164 -15.52 23.97 5.55
CA LYS A 164 -14.92 22.83 6.26
C LYS A 164 -14.19 21.92 5.27
N TYR A 165 -12.95 21.59 5.61
CA TYR A 165 -12.15 20.63 4.86
C TYR A 165 -12.63 19.20 5.11
N TYR A 166 -12.45 18.33 4.12
CA TYR A 166 -12.65 16.90 4.33
C TYR A 166 -11.51 16.31 5.17
N ALA A 167 -11.81 15.40 6.09
CA ALA A 167 -10.82 14.69 6.87
C ALA A 167 -11.02 13.17 6.77
N PRO A 168 -10.20 12.45 5.97
CA PRO A 168 -9.09 12.92 5.13
C PRO A 168 -9.49 13.48 3.75
N VAL A 169 -8.70 14.43 3.24
CA VAL A 169 -8.82 15.05 1.91
C VAL A 169 -8.38 14.08 0.82
N GLY A 170 -9.19 13.99 -0.23
CA GLY A 170 -8.82 13.43 -1.52
C GLY A 170 -9.71 12.28 -2.00
N ALA A 171 -9.74 12.09 -3.32
CA ALA A 171 -10.59 11.08 -3.96
C ALA A 171 -10.33 9.67 -3.43
N ALA A 172 -9.08 9.32 -3.13
CA ALA A 172 -8.70 8.02 -2.60
C ALA A 172 -9.33 7.75 -1.23
N ALA A 173 -9.39 8.77 -0.38
CA ALA A 173 -10.01 8.69 0.94
C ALA A 173 -11.54 8.57 0.81
N SER A 174 -12.18 9.34 -0.08
CA SER A 174 -13.64 9.32 -0.25
C SER A 174 -14.16 7.93 -0.61
N ILE A 175 -13.47 7.19 -1.48
CA ILE A 175 -13.89 5.84 -1.90
C ILE A 175 -13.37 4.73 -0.97
N MET A 176 -13.08 5.03 0.28
CA MET A 176 -12.56 4.06 1.24
C MET A 176 -13.50 2.86 1.41
N PHE A 177 -12.89 1.68 1.51
CA PHE A 177 -13.59 0.46 1.91
C PHE A 177 -14.05 0.58 3.37
N THR A 178 -15.36 0.50 3.59
CA THR A 178 -16.00 0.81 4.87
C THR A 178 -16.89 -0.32 5.41
N ASP A 179 -16.91 -1.48 4.73
CA ASP A 179 -17.67 -2.64 5.22
C ASP A 179 -17.09 -3.17 6.52
N TYR A 180 -17.97 -3.69 7.37
CA TYR A 180 -17.61 -4.32 8.62
C TYR A 180 -17.90 -5.81 8.58
N PHE A 181 -16.94 -6.60 9.10
CA PHE A 181 -17.03 -8.05 9.16
C PHE A 181 -16.94 -8.54 10.60
N SER A 182 -17.87 -9.42 10.98
CA SER A 182 -17.80 -10.16 12.24
C SER A 182 -17.98 -11.64 11.98
N LEU A 183 -17.11 -12.47 12.57
CA LEU A 183 -17.14 -13.92 12.37
C LEU A 183 -17.57 -14.60 13.67
N THR A 184 -18.52 -15.54 13.57
CA THR A 184 -19.00 -16.31 14.72
C THR A 184 -19.03 -17.80 14.43
N LEU A 185 -18.76 -18.62 15.44
CA LEU A 185 -18.89 -20.09 15.40
C LEU A 185 -19.82 -20.51 16.53
N ASN A 186 -20.97 -21.12 16.22
CA ASN A 186 -21.97 -21.52 17.24
C ASN A 186 -22.32 -20.37 18.21
N ASN A 187 -22.54 -19.16 17.68
CA ASN A 187 -22.78 -17.90 18.41
C ASN A 187 -21.61 -17.41 19.29
N THR A 188 -20.45 -18.06 19.26
CA THR A 188 -19.23 -17.54 19.88
C THR A 188 -18.47 -16.64 18.89
N PRO A 189 -18.17 -15.37 19.22
CA PRO A 189 -17.44 -14.50 18.33
C PRO A 189 -15.97 -14.92 18.23
N ILE A 190 -15.45 -14.93 17.01
CA ILE A 190 -14.03 -15.12 16.73
C ILE A 190 -13.35 -13.76 16.86
N ALA A 191 -12.37 -13.68 17.75
CA ALA A 191 -11.62 -12.47 18.00
C ALA A 191 -10.56 -12.24 16.91
N TRP A 192 -10.54 -11.03 16.40
CA TRP A 192 -9.57 -10.54 15.43
C TRP A 192 -8.67 -9.51 16.08
N THR A 193 -7.41 -9.45 15.65
CA THR A 193 -6.44 -8.41 16.02
C THR A 193 -6.08 -7.54 14.82
N GLU A 194 -5.79 -6.27 15.10
CA GLU A 194 -5.23 -5.33 14.14
C GLU A 194 -3.69 -5.31 14.19
N ASP A 195 -3.11 -5.84 15.27
CA ASP A 195 -1.67 -5.90 15.47
C ASP A 195 -1.02 -6.76 14.39
N GLY A 196 0.03 -6.25 13.75
CA GLY A 196 0.73 -6.92 12.65
C GLY A 196 0.07 -6.79 11.28
N VAL A 197 -1.09 -6.12 11.16
CA VAL A 197 -1.69 -5.81 9.84
C VAL A 197 -0.86 -4.77 9.08
N ILE A 198 -0.29 -3.83 9.84
CA ILE A 198 0.64 -2.79 9.37
C ILE A 198 1.81 -2.72 10.35
N ASP A 199 2.98 -2.37 9.83
CA ASP A 199 4.17 -2.09 10.62
C ASP A 199 3.95 -0.90 11.58
N ASP A 200 4.36 -1.04 12.84
CA ASP A 200 4.12 -0.02 13.87
C ASP A 200 4.81 1.31 13.54
N LYS A 201 6.00 1.28 12.95
CA LYS A 201 6.72 2.50 12.53
C LYS A 201 5.96 3.23 11.42
N LEU A 202 5.34 2.49 10.50
CA LEU A 202 4.47 3.11 9.49
C LEU A 202 3.23 3.72 10.15
N ARG A 203 2.60 3.05 11.12
CA ARG A 203 1.45 3.59 11.85
C ARG A 203 1.81 4.87 12.62
N GLU A 204 2.96 4.91 13.26
CA GLU A 204 3.43 6.05 14.04
C GLU A 204 3.78 7.28 13.19
N ALA A 205 4.12 7.08 11.91
CA ALA A 205 4.37 8.16 10.97
C ALA A 205 3.12 8.99 10.65
N PHE A 206 1.92 8.47 10.92
CA PHE A 206 0.67 9.23 10.78
C PHE A 206 0.44 10.10 12.02
N PHE A 207 -0.14 11.28 11.77
CA PHE A 207 -0.43 12.26 12.79
C PHE A 207 -1.45 11.73 13.81
N GLN A 208 -1.19 12.03 15.08
CA GLN A 208 -2.11 11.78 16.18
C GLN A 208 -2.21 13.06 17.02
N PRO A 209 -3.42 13.60 17.23
CA PRO A 209 -3.62 14.71 18.14
C PRO A 209 -3.18 14.38 19.58
N ARG A 210 -2.82 15.41 20.34
CA ARG A 210 -2.46 15.26 21.77
C ARG A 210 -3.69 15.12 22.67
N ASP A 211 -4.85 15.55 22.19
CA ASP A 211 -6.10 15.52 22.93
C ASP A 211 -6.57 14.08 23.17
N LYS A 212 -7.13 13.83 24.37
CA LYS A 212 -7.67 12.51 24.74
C LYS A 212 -8.88 12.14 23.87
N ASN A 213 -9.75 13.12 23.62
CA ASN A 213 -10.88 12.97 22.72
C ASN A 213 -10.48 13.47 21.34
N LEU A 214 -10.39 12.56 20.37
CA LEU A 214 -9.94 12.92 19.03
C LEU A 214 -10.88 13.91 18.34
N CYS A 215 -12.19 13.81 18.56
CA CYS A 215 -13.14 14.71 17.89
C CYS A 215 -13.09 16.16 18.41
N ASP A 216 -12.52 16.38 19.60
CA ASP A 216 -12.34 17.71 20.18
C ASP A 216 -11.05 18.40 19.69
N ALA A 217 -10.15 17.64 19.06
CA ALA A 217 -8.87 18.12 18.56
C ALA A 217 -9.06 19.20 17.48
N VAL A 218 -8.17 20.20 17.48
CA VAL A 218 -8.24 21.36 16.57
C VAL A 218 -8.23 20.92 15.10
N GLU A 219 -7.48 19.86 14.78
CA GLU A 219 -7.35 19.32 13.43
C GLU A 219 -8.64 18.68 12.92
N PHE A 220 -9.52 18.22 13.81
CA PHE A 220 -10.77 17.51 13.48
C PHE A 220 -12.04 18.32 13.74
N ARG A 221 -12.00 19.32 14.62
CA ARG A 221 -13.19 20.09 15.05
C ARG A 221 -13.87 20.86 13.91
N ASN A 222 -13.07 21.35 12.96
CA ASN A 222 -13.54 22.14 11.82
C ASN A 222 -13.46 21.36 10.49
N THR A 223 -13.53 20.03 10.56
CA THR A 223 -13.54 19.18 9.37
C THR A 223 -14.86 18.44 9.20
N VAL A 224 -15.07 17.92 8.00
CA VAL A 224 -16.20 17.08 7.65
C VAL A 224 -15.70 15.73 7.15
N LYS A 225 -16.52 14.69 7.33
CA LYS A 225 -16.19 13.36 6.83
C LYS A 225 -16.23 13.36 5.28
N PRO A 226 -15.37 12.58 4.61
CA PRO A 226 -15.43 12.42 3.16
C PRO A 226 -16.79 11.90 2.69
N ILE A 227 -17.10 12.18 1.43
CA ILE A 227 -18.32 11.71 0.77
C ILE A 227 -18.35 10.18 0.82
N GLY A 228 -19.45 9.60 1.29
CA GLY A 228 -19.65 8.15 1.40
C GLY A 228 -19.25 7.54 2.75
N TRP A 229 -18.60 8.29 3.65
CA TRP A 229 -18.24 7.75 4.97
C TRP A 229 -19.45 7.75 5.92
N LYS A 230 -19.62 6.68 6.72
CA LYS A 230 -20.58 6.64 7.84
C LYS A 230 -20.09 7.51 9.00
N HIS A 231 -18.88 7.24 9.46
CA HIS A 231 -18.26 7.83 10.64
C HIS A 231 -17.20 8.86 10.29
N HIS A 232 -17.00 9.85 11.16
CA HIS A 232 -15.88 10.78 11.00
C HIS A 232 -14.55 10.09 11.34
N VAL A 233 -13.43 10.52 10.75
CA VAL A 233 -12.11 9.92 11.02
C VAL A 233 -11.74 9.93 12.51
N CYS A 234 -12.18 10.95 13.25
CA CYS A 234 -11.95 11.05 14.70
C CYS A 234 -12.66 9.95 15.50
N GLU A 235 -13.82 9.47 15.04
CA GLU A 235 -14.58 8.38 15.66
C GLU A 235 -13.91 7.02 15.39
N MET A 236 -13.15 6.93 14.30
CA MET A 236 -12.46 5.70 13.88
C MET A 236 -11.04 5.58 14.44
N GLY A 237 -10.62 6.46 15.36
CA GLY A 237 -9.27 6.45 15.93
C GLY A 237 -8.26 7.36 15.23
N GLY A 238 -8.73 8.29 14.39
CA GLY A 238 -7.89 9.30 13.73
C GLY A 238 -7.13 8.78 12.51
N TYR A 239 -6.10 9.51 12.09
CA TYR A 239 -5.31 9.14 10.91
C TYR A 239 -4.45 7.89 11.12
N ARG A 240 -4.27 7.45 12.38
CA ARG A 240 -3.60 6.19 12.73
C ARG A 240 -4.48 4.95 12.60
N ASN A 241 -5.73 5.10 12.15
CA ASN A 241 -6.61 3.95 11.90
C ASN A 241 -5.95 2.98 10.88
N ILE A 242 -5.80 1.73 11.28
CA ILE A 242 -5.10 0.71 10.48
C ILE A 242 -5.83 0.45 9.15
N SER A 243 -7.16 0.44 9.15
CA SER A 243 -7.92 0.19 7.92
C SER A 243 -7.78 1.35 6.92
N LEU A 244 -7.73 2.59 7.41
CA LEU A 244 -7.45 3.77 6.60
C LEU A 244 -6.04 3.71 5.99
N ILE A 245 -5.01 3.47 6.81
CA ILE A 245 -3.63 3.40 6.31
C ILE A 245 -3.50 2.26 5.29
N LYS A 246 -4.06 1.08 5.59
CA LYS A 246 -4.04 -0.06 4.66
C LYS A 246 -4.74 0.28 3.36
N TRP A 247 -5.86 1.00 3.42
CA TRP A 247 -6.58 1.43 2.24
C TRP A 247 -5.76 2.37 1.35
N LEU A 248 -5.03 3.30 1.96
CA LEU A 248 -4.21 4.31 1.27
C LEU A 248 -2.94 3.74 0.63
N GLU A 249 -2.47 2.56 1.05
CA GLU A 249 -1.41 1.84 0.34
C GLU A 249 -1.79 1.65 -1.14
N SER A 250 -0.84 1.92 -2.04
CA SER A 250 -1.07 1.83 -3.48
C SER A 250 -1.38 0.40 -3.91
N THR A 251 -2.24 0.27 -4.92
CA THR A 251 -2.61 -1.00 -5.53
C THR A 251 -2.07 -1.05 -6.96
N THR A 252 -1.49 -2.18 -7.35
CA THR A 252 -0.89 -2.36 -8.68
C THR A 252 -1.83 -3.00 -9.70
N ASN A 253 -2.96 -3.56 -9.27
CA ASN A 253 -3.90 -4.31 -10.11
C ASN A 253 -5.35 -3.85 -9.87
N LYS A 254 -6.22 -4.03 -10.88
CA LYS A 254 -7.68 -3.80 -10.81
C LYS A 254 -8.34 -4.71 -9.78
N ASN A 255 -7.83 -5.94 -9.72
CA ASN A 255 -8.24 -6.95 -8.77
C ASN A 255 -7.15 -7.03 -7.70
N PHE A 256 -7.47 -6.60 -6.48
CA PHE A 256 -6.50 -6.59 -5.40
C PHE A 256 -7.11 -7.12 -4.11
N LYS A 257 -6.24 -7.66 -3.26
CA LYS A 257 -6.56 -8.08 -1.90
C LYS A 257 -5.85 -7.16 -0.93
N LYS A 258 -6.51 -6.76 0.14
CA LYS A 258 -5.89 -6.05 1.26
C LYS A 258 -6.16 -6.83 2.55
N LEU A 259 -5.14 -6.91 3.38
CA LEU A 259 -5.23 -7.56 4.69
C LEU A 259 -6.18 -6.74 5.55
N TYR A 260 -7.27 -7.36 6.00
CA TYR A 260 -8.23 -6.75 6.90
C TYR A 260 -7.75 -6.90 8.33
N ARG A 261 -7.68 -8.15 8.83
CA ARG A 261 -7.33 -8.49 10.21
C ARG A 261 -6.63 -9.83 10.28
N ILE A 262 -5.98 -10.08 11.41
CA ILE A 262 -5.32 -11.34 11.73
C ILE A 262 -6.08 -11.99 12.89
N LEU A 263 -6.17 -13.32 12.92
CA LEU A 263 -6.78 -14.03 14.04
C LEU A 263 -6.00 -13.75 15.34
N ASP A 264 -6.70 -13.42 16.41
CA ASP A 264 -6.07 -13.21 17.72
C ASP A 264 -5.64 -14.55 18.32
N THR A 265 -4.33 -14.83 18.22
CA THR A 265 -3.72 -16.08 18.70
C THR A 265 -3.72 -16.21 20.22
N LYS A 266 -3.94 -15.11 20.96
CA LYS A 266 -4.07 -15.14 22.43
C LYS A 266 -5.39 -15.79 22.85
N LYS A 267 -6.42 -15.73 21.99
CA LYS A 267 -7.77 -16.25 22.27
C LYS A 267 -8.10 -17.50 21.47
N HIS A 268 -7.52 -17.65 20.27
CA HIS A 268 -7.83 -18.75 19.36
C HIS A 268 -6.56 -19.39 18.79
N ASN A 269 -6.43 -20.71 18.88
CA ASN A 269 -5.32 -21.45 18.28
C ASN A 269 -5.65 -21.92 16.85
N GLY A 270 -6.14 -21.01 15.99
CA GLY A 270 -6.63 -21.34 14.65
C GLY A 270 -8.16 -21.47 14.56
N LEU A 271 -8.65 -21.88 13.39
CA LEU A 271 -10.08 -22.09 13.12
C LEU A 271 -10.38 -23.59 13.11
N LYS A 272 -11.29 -24.02 13.99
CA LYS A 272 -11.78 -25.40 14.06
C LYS A 272 -12.69 -25.72 12.87
N GLU A 273 -12.86 -26.99 12.57
CA GLU A 273 -13.89 -27.44 11.64
C GLU A 273 -15.29 -27.06 12.16
N GLY A 274 -16.18 -26.70 11.24
CA GLY A 274 -17.54 -26.30 11.58
C GLY A 274 -18.13 -25.25 10.66
N VAL A 275 -19.41 -24.96 10.87
CA VAL A 275 -20.15 -23.94 10.12
C VAL A 275 -19.97 -22.60 10.81
N TYR A 276 -19.22 -21.71 10.16
CA TYR A 276 -19.03 -20.34 10.60
C TYR A 276 -20.07 -19.43 9.97
N ARG A 277 -20.49 -18.43 10.73
CA ARG A 277 -21.39 -17.38 10.29
C ARG A 277 -20.65 -16.06 10.21
N LEU A 278 -20.48 -15.56 9.00
CA LEU A 278 -19.92 -14.25 8.70
C LEU A 278 -21.04 -13.23 8.63
N GLN A 279 -21.06 -12.28 9.55
CA GLN A 279 -21.90 -11.10 9.49
C GLN A 279 -21.19 -10.02 8.66
N VAL A 280 -21.92 -9.49 7.67
CA VAL A 280 -21.45 -8.40 6.81
C VAL A 280 -22.40 -7.22 6.96
N ASP A 281 -21.86 -6.05 7.30
CA ASP A 281 -22.54 -4.76 7.17
C ASP A 281 -21.92 -4.02 5.96
N ASN A 282 -22.59 -4.13 4.81
CA ASN A 282 -22.15 -3.56 3.54
C ASN A 282 -22.80 -2.19 3.33
N ILE A 283 -21.98 -1.24 2.95
CA ILE A 283 -22.42 0.12 2.64
C ILE A 283 -22.57 0.19 1.13
N THR A 284 -23.77 -0.13 0.64
CA THR A 284 -24.13 0.23 -0.73
C THR A 284 -24.13 1.75 -0.83
N LEU A 285 -23.04 2.32 -1.35
CA LEU A 285 -23.00 3.70 -1.79
C LEU A 285 -24.03 3.85 -2.92
N VAL A 286 -25.17 4.48 -2.60
CA VAL A 286 -26.16 4.94 -3.57
C VAL A 286 -25.63 6.17 -4.29
#